data_AF-A0A935VIB4-F1
#
_entry.id   AF-A0A935VIB4-F1
#
_cell.length_a   1.000
_cell.length_b   1.000
_cell.length_c   1.000
_cell.angle_alpha   90.00
_cell.angle_beta   90.00
_cell.angle_gamma   90.00
#
_symmetry.space_group_name_H-M   'P 1'
#
loop_
_entity.id
_entity.type
_entity.pdbx_description
1 polymer ?
#
loop_
_entity_poly.entity_id
_entity_poly.type
_entity_poly.pdbx_seq_one_letter_code
_entity_poly.pdbx_strand_id
1 'polypeptide(L)'
;MTQNCRILNRIVEINISNVKYTDIELSGNTCFVGTNNFGKTSLQRAILFFYSANSRGLGISPSQKPFEEHYFRYENSYIVYEIATEEKNFFVIVYRHNKIVSVLWMHRMIRISSLLKMMKQ
;
A
#
# COMPACT_ATOMS: atom_id res chain seq x y z
N MET A 1 -15.88 -0.15 27.83
CA MET A 1 -14.54 0.16 27.30
C MET A 1 -14.56 -0.12 25.81
N THR A 2 -14.96 0.86 25.00
CA THR A 2 -14.79 0.80 23.54
C THR A 2 -13.30 0.99 23.27
N GLN A 3 -12.63 -0.10 22.92
CA GLN A 3 -11.23 -0.09 22.54
C GLN A 3 -11.15 0.58 21.17
N ASN A 4 -10.70 1.84 21.11
CA ASN A 4 -10.45 2.60 19.88
C ASN A 4 -9.66 1.75 18.88
N CYS A 5 -10.37 0.97 18.06
CA CYS A 5 -9.76 -0.06 17.23
C CYS A 5 -9.37 0.57 15.90
N ARG A 6 -8.10 0.49 15.54
CA ARG A 6 -7.59 0.88 14.22
C ARG A 6 -7.00 -0.35 13.56
N ILE A 7 -7.67 -0.83 12.52
CA ILE A 7 -7.29 -2.06 11.83
C ILE A 7 -6.90 -1.71 10.39
N LEU A 8 -5.73 -2.18 9.94
CA LEU A 8 -5.40 -2.18 8.53
C LEU A 8 -6.35 -3.15 7.83
N ASN A 9 -7.37 -2.61 7.17
CA ASN A 9 -8.51 -3.35 6.65
C ASN A 9 -8.26 -3.87 5.25
N ARG A 10 -7.56 -3.08 4.43
CA ARG A 10 -7.38 -3.36 3.00
C ARG A 10 -6.12 -2.67 2.47
N ILE A 11 -5.52 -3.29 1.47
CA ILE A 11 -4.44 -2.72 0.67
C ILE A 11 -4.82 -2.77 -0.81
N VAL A 12 -4.65 -1.65 -1.50
CA VAL A 12 -4.83 -1.54 -2.95
C VAL A 12 -3.50 -1.12 -3.57
N GLU A 13 -3.01 -1.90 -4.52
CA GLU A 13 -1.79 -1.57 -5.27
C GLU A 13 -2.16 -1.23 -6.71
N ILE A 14 -1.66 -0.11 -7.21
CA ILE A 14 -1.88 0.38 -8.57
C ILE A 14 -0.53 0.56 -9.24
N ASN A 15 -0.30 -0.11 -10.38
CA ASN A 15 0.96 -0.11 -11.11
C ASN A 15 2.20 -0.41 -10.24
N ILE A 16 2.08 -1.30 -9.26
CA ILE A 16 3.19 -1.70 -8.39
C ILE A 16 3.94 -2.87 -9.00
N SER A 17 5.24 -2.71 -9.25
CA SER A 17 6.07 -3.74 -9.90
C SER A 17 5.45 -4.25 -11.23
N ASN A 18 5.01 -5.51 -11.28
CA ASN A 18 4.31 -6.12 -12.42
C ASN A 18 2.78 -6.19 -12.24
N VAL A 19 2.25 -5.68 -11.13
CA VAL A 19 0.83 -5.69 -10.79
C VAL A 19 0.18 -4.38 -11.25
N LYS A 20 -0.76 -4.46 -12.19
CA LYS A 20 -1.50 -3.28 -12.68
C LYS A 20 -2.49 -2.76 -11.64
N TYR A 21 -3.24 -3.67 -11.03
CA TYR A 21 -4.22 -3.40 -10.01
C TYR A 21 -4.39 -4.63 -9.13
N THR A 22 -4.38 -4.46 -7.82
CA THR A 22 -4.88 -5.46 -6.88
C THR A 22 -5.57 -4.76 -5.72
N ASP A 23 -6.62 -5.38 -5.19
CA ASP A 23 -7.43 -4.91 -4.07
C ASP A 23 -7.62 -6.09 -3.12
N ILE A 24 -7.02 -6.02 -1.93
CA ILE A 24 -6.87 -7.15 -1.02
C ILE A 24 -7.36 -6.75 0.37
N GLU A 25 -8.32 -7.52 0.86
CA GLU A 25 -8.82 -7.43 2.23
C GLU A 25 -7.88 -8.14 3.21
N LEU A 26 -7.55 -7.44 4.29
CA LEU A 26 -6.62 -7.85 5.34
C LEU A 26 -7.33 -8.07 6.69
N SER A 27 -8.59 -7.67 6.82
CA SER A 27 -9.44 -7.91 7.99
C SER A 27 -9.79 -9.39 8.13
N GLY A 28 -8.90 -10.16 8.74
CA GLY A 28 -9.12 -11.58 9.06
C GLY A 28 -7.83 -12.39 9.05
N ASN A 29 -7.96 -13.71 8.94
CA ASN A 29 -6.83 -14.63 8.81
C ASN A 29 -6.40 -14.74 7.33
N THR A 30 -6.04 -13.61 6.70
CA THR A 30 -5.67 -13.57 5.28
C THR A 30 -4.35 -14.31 5.03
N CYS A 31 -4.36 -15.26 4.10
CA CYS A 31 -3.18 -16.04 3.70
C CYS A 31 -2.81 -15.78 2.24
N PHE A 32 -1.54 -15.51 1.98
CA PHE A 32 -1.02 -15.29 0.62
C PHE A 32 -0.45 -16.59 0.04
N VAL A 33 -1.15 -17.17 -0.93
CA VAL A 33 -0.76 -18.40 -1.63
C VAL A 33 -0.54 -18.16 -3.13
N GLY A 34 0.31 -18.97 -3.77
CA GLY A 34 0.62 -18.87 -5.20
C GLY A 34 2.03 -19.34 -5.52
N THR A 35 2.38 -19.41 -6.80
CA THR A 35 3.71 -19.86 -7.26
C THR A 35 4.79 -18.81 -6.99
N ASN A 36 6.07 -19.16 -7.21
CA ASN A 36 7.19 -18.25 -6.98
C ASN A 36 7.07 -16.98 -7.83
N ASN A 37 7.52 -15.85 -7.30
CA ASN A 37 7.51 -14.54 -7.95
C ASN A 37 6.12 -13.92 -8.25
N PHE A 38 5.04 -14.46 -7.68
CA PHE A 38 3.68 -13.87 -7.79
C PHE A 38 3.43 -12.65 -6.88
N GLY A 39 4.46 -12.07 -6.28
CA GLY A 39 4.32 -10.86 -5.46
C GLY A 39 3.94 -11.07 -3.99
N LYS A 40 3.87 -12.31 -3.49
CA LYS A 40 3.55 -12.61 -2.07
C LYS A 40 4.45 -11.86 -1.08
N THR A 41 5.76 -11.97 -1.24
CA THR A 41 6.73 -11.25 -0.39
C THR A 41 6.67 -9.75 -0.63
N SER A 42 6.31 -9.30 -1.85
CA SER A 42 6.14 -7.88 -2.13
C SER A 42 4.99 -7.31 -1.28
N LEU A 43 3.85 -8.01 -1.27
CA LEU A 43 2.70 -7.60 -0.50
C LEU A 43 2.96 -7.59 1.01
N GLN A 44 3.64 -8.62 1.54
CA GLN A 44 4.06 -8.65 2.95
C GLN A 44 4.96 -7.47 3.31
N ARG A 45 5.90 -7.11 2.45
CA ARG A 45 6.79 -5.95 2.63
C ARG A 45 6.01 -4.62 2.54
N ALA A 46 5.01 -4.52 1.68
CA ALA A 46 4.11 -3.35 1.63
C ALA A 46 3.30 -3.20 2.93
N ILE A 47 2.84 -4.30 3.52
CA ILE A 47 2.19 -4.29 4.85
C ILE A 47 3.20 -3.88 5.93
N LEU A 48 4.42 -4.40 5.91
CA LEU A 48 5.45 -4.03 6.88
C LEU A 48 5.82 -2.54 6.78
N PHE A 49 5.93 -2.02 5.56
CA PHE A 49 6.19 -0.61 5.30
C PHE A 49 5.10 0.30 5.89
N PHE A 50 3.82 -0.11 5.88
CA PHE A 50 2.75 0.65 6.52
C PHE A 50 3.01 0.88 8.02
N TYR A 51 3.49 -0.16 8.73
CA TYR A 51 3.74 -0.07 10.17
C TYR A 51 5.06 0.63 10.51
N SER A 52 6.09 0.48 9.68
CA SER A 52 7.41 1.05 9.95
C SER A 52 7.62 2.44 9.37
N ALA A 53 6.87 2.80 8.32
CA ALA A 53 7.14 3.92 7.42
C ALA A 53 8.62 4.02 6.98
N ASN A 54 9.30 2.88 6.92
CA ASN A 54 10.74 2.81 6.72
C ASN A 54 11.09 1.69 5.73
N SER A 55 11.82 2.04 4.67
CA SER A 55 12.32 1.08 3.68
C SER A 55 13.50 0.25 4.21
N ARG A 56 14.15 0.68 5.31
CA ARG A 56 15.13 -0.11 6.07
C ARG A 56 14.40 -1.13 6.94
N GLY A 57 14.83 -2.39 6.90
CA GLY A 57 14.22 -3.48 7.68
C GLY A 57 13.14 -4.27 6.95
N LEU A 58 12.89 -4.01 5.66
CA LEU A 58 11.95 -4.79 4.84
C LEU A 58 12.52 -6.14 4.36
N GLY A 59 13.71 -6.53 4.82
CA GLY A 59 14.38 -7.76 4.38
C GLY A 59 14.72 -7.77 2.89
N ILE A 60 15.00 -6.61 2.29
CA ILE A 60 15.47 -6.46 0.91
C ILE A 60 17.01 -6.60 0.93
N SER A 61 17.55 -7.54 0.16
CA SER A 61 19.00 -7.73 0.09
C SER A 61 19.67 -6.62 -0.75
N PRO A 62 20.97 -6.33 -0.56
CA PRO A 62 21.68 -5.34 -1.38
C PRO A 62 21.73 -5.67 -2.88
N SER A 63 21.58 -6.95 -3.24
CA SER A 63 21.49 -7.41 -4.64
C SER A 63 20.11 -7.23 -5.28
N GLN A 64 19.08 -6.93 -4.47
CA GLN A 64 17.72 -6.68 -4.93
C GLN A 64 17.50 -5.19 -5.18
N LYS A 65 16.51 -4.88 -6.02
CA LYS A 65 16.07 -3.50 -6.22
C LYS A 65 15.59 -2.90 -4.89
N PRO A 66 15.97 -1.65 -4.57
CA PRO A 66 15.41 -0.93 -3.44
C PRO A 66 13.89 -0.84 -3.50
N PHE A 67 13.26 -0.61 -2.35
CA PHE A 67 11.80 -0.53 -2.22
C PHE A 67 11.20 0.47 -3.22
N GLU A 68 11.78 1.67 -3.31
CA GLU A 68 11.28 2.74 -4.15
C GLU A 68 11.34 2.38 -5.63
N GLU A 69 12.38 1.66 -6.07
CA GLU A 69 12.52 1.24 -7.48
C GLU A 69 11.65 0.03 -7.81
N HIS A 70 11.48 -0.91 -6.88
CA HIS A 70 10.70 -2.12 -7.11
C HIS A 70 9.19 -1.85 -7.09
N TYR A 71 8.71 -1.05 -6.13
CA TYR A 71 7.28 -0.77 -5.97
C TYR A 71 6.83 0.40 -6.82
N PHE A 72 7.61 1.49 -6.88
CA PHE A 72 7.26 2.71 -7.60
C PHE A 72 8.04 2.86 -8.90
N ARG A 73 7.96 1.82 -9.74
CA ARG A 73 8.62 1.79 -11.05
C ARG A 73 8.10 2.87 -11.99
N TYR A 74 6.82 3.22 -11.87
CA TYR A 74 6.16 4.23 -12.69
C TYR A 74 5.78 5.43 -11.82
N GLU A 75 5.72 6.63 -12.40
CA GLU A 75 5.28 7.84 -11.67
C GLU A 75 3.82 7.71 -11.20
N ASN A 76 3.01 6.92 -11.92
CA ASN A 76 1.63 6.62 -11.56
C ASN A 76 1.49 5.29 -10.79
N SER A 77 2.51 4.93 -9.99
CA SER A 77 2.49 3.82 -9.04
C SER A 77 1.99 4.27 -7.66
N TYR A 78 1.07 3.51 -7.07
CA TYR A 78 0.44 3.87 -5.79
C TYR A 78 0.16 2.66 -4.92
N ILE A 79 0.35 2.82 -3.62
CA ILE A 79 -0.16 1.90 -2.60
C ILE A 79 -1.18 2.68 -1.77
N VAL A 80 -2.39 2.15 -1.64
CA VAL A 80 -3.45 2.74 -0.83
C VAL A 80 -3.78 1.77 0.30
N TYR A 81 -3.60 2.22 1.53
CA TYR A 81 -4.03 1.49 2.72
C TYR A 81 -5.35 2.06 3.20
N GLU A 82 -6.30 1.19 3.48
CA GLU A 82 -7.54 1.52 4.17
C GLU A 82 -7.45 1.09 5.62
N ILE A 83 -7.75 2.02 6.53
CA ILE A 83 -7.73 1.78 7.96
C ILE A 83 -9.17 1.89 8.45
N ALA A 84 -9.70 0.79 8.97
CA ALA A 84 -10.99 0.76 9.65
C ALA A 84 -10.85 1.36 11.05
N THR A 85 -11.82 2.20 11.41
CA THR A 85 -11.97 2.75 12.76
C THR A 85 -13.40 2.56 13.23
N GLU A 86 -13.68 2.87 14.50
CA GLU A 86 -15.05 2.79 15.05
C GLU A 86 -16.06 3.71 14.32
N GLU A 87 -15.59 4.87 13.84
CA GLU A 87 -16.46 5.90 13.26
C GLU A 87 -16.52 5.84 11.74
N LYS A 88 -15.35 5.74 11.09
CA LYS A 88 -15.21 5.76 9.62
C LYS A 88 -13.85 5.25 9.16
N ASN A 89 -13.79 4.75 7.94
CA ASN A 89 -12.52 4.38 7.34
C ASN A 89 -11.76 5.63 6.91
N PHE A 90 -10.43 5.61 7.04
CA PHE A 90 -9.55 6.61 6.44
C PHE A 90 -8.47 5.94 5.60
N PHE A 91 -7.86 6.71 4.71
CA PHE A 91 -6.91 6.18 3.73
C PHE A 91 -5.54 6.81 3.88
N VAL A 92 -4.52 5.99 3.69
CA VAL A 92 -3.12 6.41 3.57
C VAL A 92 -2.64 6.05 2.18
N ILE A 93 -2.14 7.03 1.44
CA ILE A 93 -1.66 6.82 0.08
C ILE A 93 -0.14 7.02 0.05
N VAL A 94 0.56 6.03 -0.48
CA VAL A 94 1.99 6.09 -0.75
C VAL A 94 2.18 6.19 -2.26
N TYR A 95 2.97 7.17 -2.68
CA TYR A 95 3.24 7.44 -4.08
C TYR A 95 4.65 7.99 -4.24
N ARG A 96 5.18 7.91 -5.45
CA ARG A 96 6.44 8.56 -5.82
C ARG A 96 6.11 9.88 -6.51
N HIS A 97 6.79 10.95 -6.11
CA HIS A 97 6.75 12.24 -6.77
C HIS A 97 8.15 12.85 -6.76
N ASN A 98 8.65 13.26 -7.93
CA ASN A 98 10.01 13.81 -8.09
C ASN A 98 11.09 12.93 -7.44
N LYS A 99 11.00 11.61 -7.62
CA LYS A 99 11.89 10.57 -7.04
C LYS A 99 11.78 10.36 -5.53
N ILE A 100 10.92 11.09 -4.82
CA ILE A 100 10.70 10.96 -3.38
C ILE A 100 9.41 10.16 -3.14
N VAL A 101 9.47 9.15 -2.26
CA VAL A 101 8.28 8.46 -1.78
C VAL A 101 7.60 9.30 -0.71
N SER A 102 6.34 9.68 -0.95
CA SER A 102 5.54 10.56 -0.12
C SER A 102 4.33 9.81 0.43
N VAL A 103 3.87 10.20 1.63
CA VAL A 103 2.70 9.63 2.31
C VAL A 103 1.64 10.71 2.48
N LEU A 104 0.43 10.49 1.97
CA LEU A 104 -0.71 11.39 2.12
C LEU A 104 -1.77 10.76 3.03
N TRP A 105 -2.17 11.50 4.07
CA TRP A 105 -3.25 11.12 4.99
C TRP A 105 -4.56 11.75 4.57
N MET A 106 -5.56 10.94 4.25
CA MET A 106 -6.85 11.41 3.75
C MET A 106 -7.93 11.26 4.83
N HIS A 107 -8.19 12.33 5.59
CA HIS A 107 -9.21 12.37 6.65
C HIS A 107 -10.67 12.55 6.15
N ARG A 108 -10.87 12.82 4.85
CA ARG A 108 -12.19 12.89 4.20
C ARG A 108 -12.28 11.85 3.08
N MET A 109 -13.42 11.15 3.07
CA MET A 109 -13.76 10.10 2.11
C MET A 109 -13.92 10.70 0.71
N ILE A 110 -12.86 10.63 -0.09
CA ILE A 110 -12.92 10.81 -1.54
C ILE A 110 -13.11 9.40 -2.10
N ARG A 111 -14.19 9.17 -2.87
CA ARG A 111 -14.43 7.85 -3.51
C ARG A 111 -13.16 7.43 -4.26
N ILE A 112 -12.80 6.15 -4.23
CA ILE A 112 -11.66 5.60 -5.00
C ILE A 112 -11.74 6.00 -6.48
N SER A 113 -12.95 6.09 -7.04
CA SER A 113 -13.18 6.59 -8.41
C SER A 113 -12.80 8.05 -8.62
N SER A 114 -12.89 8.91 -7.59
CA SER A 114 -12.43 10.30 -7.62
C SER A 114 -10.91 10.39 -7.43
N LEU A 115 -10.30 9.49 -6.66
CA LEU A 115 -8.84 9.38 -6.55
C LEU A 115 -8.23 8.98 -7.91
N LEU A 116 -8.81 7.96 -8.56
CA LEU A 116 -8.43 7.51 -9.91
C LEU A 116 -8.57 8.60 -10.99
N LYS A 117 -9.44 9.59 -10.78
CA LYS A 117 -9.58 10.77 -11.66
C LYS A 117 -8.53 11.86 -11.39
N MET A 118 -8.04 11.98 -10.15
CA MET A 118 -6.95 12.90 -9.82
C MET A 118 -5.59 12.38 -10.27
N MET A 119 -5.40 11.06 -10.28
CA MET A 119 -4.12 10.41 -10.62
C MET A 119 -3.90 10.19 -12.13
N LYS A 120 -4.90 10.55 -12.96
CA LYS A 120 -4.87 10.46 -14.43
C LYS A 120 -4.69 11.81 -15.13
N GLN A 121 -4.37 12.86 -14.37
CA GLN A 121 -3.96 14.19 -14.87
C GLN A 121 -2.45 14.30 -14.73
#